data_AF-A0A483IY01-F1
#
_entry.id   AF-A0A483IY01-F1
#
_cell.length_a   1.000
_cell.length_b   1.000
_cell.length_c   1.000
_cell.angle_alpha   90.00
_cell.angle_beta   90.00
_cell.angle_gamma   90.00
#
_symmetry.space_group_name_H-M   'P 1'
#
loop_
_entity.id
_entity.type
_entity.pdbx_description
1 polymer ?
#
loop_
_entity_poly.entity_id
_entity_poly.type
_entity_poly.pdbx_seq_one_letter_code
_entity_poly.pdbx_strand_id
1 'polypeptide(L)' 'MNDAQTNAFKAASGNADPALLSKVFIGALIALLILWVGWGFLHVYRGYAAGHIKEQALVRFAIRSVLLIIIAIYLFAS' A
#
# COMPACT_ATOMS: atom_id res chain seq x y z
N MET A 1 -20.62 -10.78 3.98
CA MET A 1 -20.89 -12.12 3.44
C MET A 1 -21.92 -12.78 4.33
N ASN A 2 -22.91 -13.45 3.74
CA ASN A 2 -23.77 -14.37 4.48
C ASN A 2 -23.11 -15.76 4.58
N ASP A 3 -23.69 -16.66 5.38
CA ASP A 3 -23.10 -17.98 5.64
C ASP A 3 -22.95 -18.83 4.38
N ALA A 4 -23.94 -18.77 3.47
CA ALA A 4 -23.90 -19.48 2.20
C ALA A 4 -22.71 -19.03 1.33
N GLN A 5 -22.46 -17.72 1.26
CA GLN A 5 -21.31 -17.15 0.53
C GLN A 5 -19.98 -17.54 1.18
N THR A 6 -19.89 -17.54 2.51
CA THR A 6 -18.69 -17.98 3.24
C THR A 6 -18.38 -19.43 2.99
N ASN A 7 -19.39 -20.30 3.03
CA ASN A 7 -19.22 -21.73 2.78
C ASN A 7 -18.84 -22.02 1.32
N ALA A 8 -19.47 -21.35 0.36
CA ALA A 8 -19.11 -21.47 -1.05
C ALA A 8 -17.66 -21.03 -1.31
N PHE A 9 -17.22 -19.90 -0.71
CA PHE A 9 -15.84 -19.43 -0.82
C PHE A 9 -14.87 -20.45 -0.24
N LYS A 10 -15.10 -20.93 0.99
CA LYS A 10 -14.24 -21.93 1.66
C LYS A 10 -14.14 -23.22 0.84
N ALA A 11 -15.26 -23.71 0.30
CA ALA A 11 -15.27 -24.90 -0.54
C ALA A 11 -14.41 -24.74 -1.80
N ALA A 12 -14.43 -23.56 -2.43
CA ALA A 12 -13.65 -23.26 -3.63
C ALA A 12 -12.17 -22.92 -3.34
N SER A 13 -11.86 -22.37 -2.17
CA SER A 13 -10.53 -21.83 -1.83
C SER A 13 -9.63 -22.79 -1.05
N GLY A 14 -10.00 -24.08 -0.97
CA GLY A 14 -9.25 -25.06 -0.18
C GLY A 14 -9.39 -24.85 1.33
N ASN A 15 -10.59 -24.44 1.77
CA ASN A 15 -10.96 -24.14 3.15
C ASN A 15 -10.21 -22.91 3.74
N ALA A 16 -9.75 -21.99 2.89
CA ALA A 16 -9.13 -20.76 3.35
C ALA A 16 -10.16 -19.83 4.01
N ASP A 17 -9.78 -19.23 5.15
CA ASP A 17 -10.61 -18.23 5.83
C ASP A 17 -10.61 -16.90 5.06
N PRO A 18 -11.78 -16.42 4.57
CA PRO A 18 -11.87 -15.14 3.87
C PRO A 18 -11.27 -13.96 4.66
N ALA A 19 -11.43 -13.96 6.00
CA ALA A 19 -10.94 -12.87 6.84
C ALA A 19 -9.41 -12.85 6.91
N LEU A 20 -8.78 -14.03 7.03
CA LEU A 20 -7.33 -14.16 6.99
C LEU A 20 -6.78 -13.74 5.63
N LEU A 21 -7.41 -14.19 4.54
CA LEU A 21 -6.95 -13.88 3.19
C LEU A 21 -7.03 -12.38 2.90
N SER A 22 -8.11 -11.72 3.33
CA SER A 22 -8.24 -10.26 3.25
C SER A 22 -7.08 -9.54 3.94
N LYS A 23 -6.73 -9.94 5.18
CA LYS A 23 -5.60 -9.36 5.92
C LYS A 23 -4.27 -9.53 5.20
N VAL A 24 -4.03 -10.69 4.59
CA VAL A 24 -2.80 -10.95 3.81
C VAL A 24 -2.72 -10.00 2.60
N PHE A 25 -3.82 -9.82 1.87
CA PHE A 25 -3.85 -8.90 0.73
C PHE A 25 -3.67 -7.43 1.13
N ILE A 26 -4.30 -7.02 2.23
CA ILE A 26 -4.09 -5.68 2.81
C ILE A 26 -2.62 -5.49 3.20
N GLY A 27 -2.03 -6.47 3.88
CA GLY A 27 -0.61 -6.45 4.24
C GLY A 27 0.29 -6.34 3.01
N ALA A 28 0.02 -7.12 1.97
CA ALA A 28 0.75 -7.07 0.71
C ALA A 28 0.63 -5.70 0.01
N LEU A 29 -0.58 -5.12 0.00
CA LEU A 29 -0.83 -3.78 -0.54
C LEU A 29 0.02 -2.73 0.17
N ILE A 30 0.02 -2.73 1.51
CA ILE A 30 0.80 -1.77 2.30
C ILE A 30 2.31 -1.98 2.12
N ALA A 31 2.78 -3.22 2.08
CA ALA A 31 4.19 -3.53 1.84
C ALA A 31 4.66 -3.02 0.46
N LEU A 32 3.87 -3.27 -0.60
CA LEU A 32 4.14 -2.76 -1.95
C LEU A 32 4.14 -1.23 -1.99
N LEU A 33 3.21 -0.59 -1.27
CA LEU A 33 3.15 0.87 -1.19
C LEU A 33 4.40 1.45 -0.54
N ILE A 34 4.89 0.86 0.55
CA ILE A 34 6.11 1.30 1.23
C ILE A 34 7.32 1.13 0.31
N LEU A 35 7.44 -0.02 -0.38
CA LEU A 35 8.50 -0.27 -1.35
C LEU A 35 8.47 0.76 -2.47
N TRP A 36 7.29 1.08 -3.00
CA TRP A 36 7.10 2.09 -4.02
C TRP A 36 7.50 3.49 -3.53
N VAL A 37 7.12 3.87 -2.31
CA VAL A 37 7.54 5.16 -1.72
C VAL A 37 9.05 5.21 -1.57
N GLY A 38 9.69 4.17 -1.04
CA GLY A 38 11.14 4.12 -0.86
C GLY A 38 11.89 4.24 -2.19
N TRP A 39 11.44 3.50 -3.20
CA TRP A 39 11.99 3.60 -4.56
C TRP A 39 11.78 4.98 -5.18
N GLY A 40 10.59 5.55 -5.05
CA GLY A 40 10.28 6.89 -5.56
C GLY A 40 11.11 7.97 -4.86
N PHE A 41 11.32 7.85 -3.54
CA PHE A 41 12.15 8.77 -2.77
C PHE A 41 13.59 8.75 -3.24
N LEU A 42 14.15 7.57 -3.52
CA LEU A 42 15.50 7.43 -4.08
C LEU A 42 15.64 8.15 -5.42
N HIS A 43 14.64 8.03 -6.31
CA HIS A 43 14.65 8.72 -7.61
C HIS A 43 14.57 10.23 -7.47
N VAL A 44 13.63 10.72 -6.66
CA VAL A 44 13.45 12.15 -6.43
C VAL A 44 14.70 12.74 -5.75
N TYR A 45 15.25 12.05 -4.75
CA TYR A 45 16.49 12.47 -4.09
C TYR A 45 17.67 12.53 -5.07
N ARG A 46 17.87 11.51 -5.91
CA ARG A 46 18.92 11.52 -6.94
C ARG A 46 18.74 12.67 -7.93
N GLY A 47 17.51 12.93 -8.37
CA GLY A 47 17.20 14.08 -9.23
C GLY A 47 17.50 15.41 -8.56
N TYR A 48 17.22 15.54 -7.26
CA TYR A 48 17.51 16.75 -6.50
C TYR A 48 19.03 16.95 -6.32
N ALA A 49 19.75 15.89 -5.95
CA ALA A 49 21.20 15.92 -5.79
C ALA A 49 21.94 16.25 -7.10
N ALA A 50 21.38 15.83 -8.24
CA ALA A 50 21.89 16.19 -9.57
C ALA A 50 21.51 17.62 -10.02
N GLY A 51 20.73 18.36 -9.23
CA GLY A 51 20.26 19.71 -9.58
C GLY A 51 19.15 19.74 -10.64
N HIS A 52 18.59 18.58 -11.02
CA HIS A 52 17.55 18.47 -12.05
C HIS A 52 16.17 18.87 -11.54
N ILE A 53 15.93 18.82 -10.23
CA ILE A 53 14.66 19.21 -9.61
C ILE A 53 14.89 20.10 -8.39
N LYS A 54 13.91 20.96 -8.11
CA LYS A 54 13.93 21.87 -6.96
C LYS A 54 13.63 21.11 -5.66
N GLU A 55 14.17 21.58 -4.55
CA GLU A 55 13.89 21.08 -3.20
C GLU A 55 12.39 20.98 -2.89
N GLN A 56 11.61 21.97 -3.36
CA GLN A 56 10.16 21.98 -3.20
C GLN A 56 9.47 20.75 -3.81
N ALA A 57 10.01 20.19 -4.90
CA ALA A 57 9.48 18.97 -5.51
C ALA A 57 9.71 17.75 -4.60
N LEU A 58 10.89 17.68 -3.95
CA LEU A 58 11.21 16.64 -2.99
C LEU A 58 10.29 16.69 -1.77
N VAL A 59 10.12 17.87 -1.16
CA VAL A 59 9.24 18.07 -0.01
C VAL A 59 7.79 17.72 -0.37
N ARG A 60 7.32 18.15 -1.55
CA ARG A 60 5.96 17.84 -2.02
C ARG A 60 5.77 16.33 -2.23
N PHE A 61 6.77 15.62 -2.75
CA PHE A 61 6.72 14.17 -2.89
C PHE A 61 6.66 13.47 -1.52
N ALA A 62 7.47 13.92 -0.56
CA ALA A 62 7.48 13.37 0.80
C ALA A 62 6.11 13.50 1.47
N ILE A 63 5.53 14.71 1.47
CA ILE A 63 4.21 14.97 2.09
C ILE A 63 3.13 14.11 1.43
N ARG A 64 3.09 14.06 0.09
CA ARG A 64 2.09 13.24 -0.63
C ARG A 64 2.23 11.75 -0.34
N SER A 65 3.46 11.25 -0.22
CA SER A 65 3.71 9.85 0.10
C SER A 65 3.24 9.51 1.51
N VAL A 66 3.49 10.37 2.50
CA VAL A 66 3.00 10.21 3.88
C VAL A 66 1.48 10.22 3.91
N LEU A 67 0.84 11.19 3.26
CA LEU A 67 -0.62 11.26 3.18
C LEU A 67 -1.21 10.01 2.53
N LEU A 68 -0.60 9.52 1.45
CA LEU A 68 -1.05 8.30 0.78
C LEU A 68 -0.99 7.07 1.70
N ILE A 69 0.09 6.93 2.48
CA ILE A 69 0.22 5.84 3.46
C ILE A 69 -0.85 5.94 4.55
N ILE A 70 -1.06 7.13 5.13
CA ILE A 70 -2.07 7.34 6.17
C ILE A 70 -3.47 7.00 5.63
N ILE A 71 -3.81 7.48 4.44
CA ILE A 71 -5.11 7.21 3.81
C ILE A 71 -5.25 5.71 3.51
N ALA A 72 -4.21 5.05 3.00
CA ALA A 72 -4.25 3.62 2.73
C ALA A 72 -4.46 2.80 4.02
N ILE A 73 -3.76 3.14 5.10
CA ILE A 73 -3.96 2.49 6.40
C ILE A 73 -5.39 2.71 6.91
N TYR A 74 -5.88 3.95 6.85
CA TYR A 74 -7.24 4.28 7.29
C TYR A 74 -8.33 3.57 6.48
N LEU A 75 -8.15 3.40 5.18
CA LEU A 75 -9.18 2.78 4.33
C LEU A 75 -9.16 1.25 4.37
N PHE A 76 -7.99 0.65 4.58
CA PHE A 76 -7.82 -0.80 4.38
C PHE A 76 -7.37 -1.56 5.62
N ALA A 77 -6.71 -0.90 6.58
CA ALA A 77 -6.10 -1.54 7.75
C ALA A 77 -6.66 -1.05 9.10
N SER A 78 -7.73 -0.25 9.09
CA SER A 78 -8.45 0.22 10.28
C SER A 78 -9.57 -0.72 10.72
#